data_AF-A0A7Z8KR09-F1
#
_entry.id   AF-A0A7Z8KR09-F1
#
_cell.length_a   1.000
_cell.length_b   1.000
_cell.length_c   1.000
_cell.angle_alpha   90.00
_cell.angle_beta   90.00
_cell.angle_gamma   90.00
#
_symmetry.space_group_name_H-M   'P 1'
#
loop_
_entity.id
_entity.type
_entity.pdbx_description
1 polymer ?
#
loop_
_entity_poly.entity_id
_entity_poly.type
_entity_poly.pdbx_seq_one_letter_code
_entity_poly.pdbx_strand_id
1 'polypeptide(L)'
;MESKLRYYFGSMVFLSGLILSISAIGFAIMVHLRRTSDPSEIITTYGLLGVGLSFILLGINLMISQRRPYGVHSNWVMIIGFLSSIFGVIYFAIIFSDKWVYPYVTYVSFAYAAGICLLSGNAFGNAVLKLIEERSRQLLEEDPLSAYTEEDIEREVEKTLNESFSKTNFSSFSMGIKDEVSDFVPGKALREVAQAKIEVKDSIREVEYLQSTMSGKVKVNDYGIDLTSKMLSATMKQSEETKKQNFTDMIKNKVESIRR
;
A
#
# COMPACT_ATOMS: atom_id res chain seq x y z
N MET A 1 17.12 -17.20 12.41
CA MET A 1 18.53 -16.91 12.72
C MET A 1 19.29 -16.35 11.51
N GLU A 2 19.13 -16.92 10.31
CA GLU A 2 19.86 -16.48 9.11
C GLU A 2 19.67 -14.99 8.73
N SER A 3 18.47 -14.42 8.90
CA SER A 3 18.22 -13.02 8.52
C SER A 3 19.00 -12.02 9.39
N LYS A 4 19.10 -12.26 10.70
CA LYS A 4 19.90 -11.42 11.60
C LYS A 4 21.38 -11.50 11.27
N LEU A 5 21.90 -12.70 11.00
CA LEU A 5 23.30 -12.91 10.67
C LEU A 5 23.68 -12.26 9.32
N ARG A 6 22.81 -12.36 8.30
CA ARG A 6 22.98 -11.67 7.02
C ARG A 6 22.97 -10.15 7.18
N TYR A 7 22.12 -9.62 8.07
CA TYR A 7 22.08 -8.19 8.36
C TYR A 7 23.37 -7.70 9.03
N TYR A 8 23.87 -8.41 10.05
CA TYR A 8 25.15 -8.08 10.69
C TYR A 8 26.33 -8.19 9.71
N PHE A 9 26.34 -9.24 8.89
CA PHE A 9 27.34 -9.40 7.84
C PHE A 9 27.26 -8.28 6.81
N GLY A 10 26.06 -7.92 6.34
CA GLY A 10 25.84 -6.79 5.43
C GLY A 10 26.29 -5.46 6.02
N SER A 11 26.06 -5.24 7.32
CA SER A 11 26.54 -4.06 8.05
C SER A 11 28.08 -4.01 8.13
N MET A 12 28.75 -5.14 8.38
CA MET A 12 30.21 -5.22 8.34
C MET A 12 30.76 -4.91 6.95
N VAL A 13 30.16 -5.46 5.90
CA VAL A 13 30.55 -5.19 4.50
C VAL A 13 30.34 -3.71 4.17
N PHE A 14 29.21 -3.12 4.56
CA PHE A 14 28.94 -1.70 4.40
C PHE A 14 30.01 -0.83 5.10
N LEU A 15 30.31 -1.13 6.36
CA LEU A 15 31.33 -0.41 7.13
C LEU A 15 32.71 -0.53 6.48
N SER A 16 33.08 -1.71 6.00
CA SER A 16 34.36 -1.92 5.31
C SER A 16 34.48 -1.06 4.04
N GLY A 17 33.41 -0.96 3.25
CA GLY A 17 33.38 -0.10 2.06
C GLY A 17 33.47 1.40 2.39
N LEU A 18 32.86 1.81 3.52
CA LEU A 18 32.93 3.18 4.03
C LEU A 18 34.37 3.54 4.44
N ILE A 19 35.03 2.66 5.20
CA ILE A 19 36.44 2.84 5.60
C ILE A 19 37.35 2.90 4.36
N LEU A 20 37.13 2.03 3.38
CA LEU A 20 37.90 2.03 2.13
C LEU A 20 37.73 3.35 1.37
N SER A 21 36.51 3.89 1.33
CA SER A 21 36.19 5.13 0.62
C SER A 21 36.80 6.34 1.32
N ILE A 22 36.74 6.40 2.67
CA ILE A 22 37.41 7.45 3.45
C ILE A 22 38.92 7.37 3.28
N SER A 23 39.49 6.16 3.31
CA SER A 23 40.92 5.96 3.07
C SER A 23 41.34 6.42 1.67
N ALA A 24 40.53 6.16 0.64
CA ALA A 24 40.78 6.64 -0.71
C ALA A 24 40.78 8.18 -0.78
N ILE A 25 39.81 8.83 -0.15
CA ILE A 25 39.73 10.30 -0.09
C ILE A 25 40.94 10.87 0.67
N GLY A 26 41.31 10.26 1.80
CA GLY A 26 42.49 10.66 2.58
C GLY A 26 43.78 10.53 1.78
N PHE A 27 43.94 9.43 1.03
CA PHE A 27 45.07 9.22 0.13
C PHE A 27 45.11 10.26 -1.00
N ALA A 28 43.95 10.57 -1.61
CA ALA A 28 43.84 11.60 -2.65
C ALA A 28 44.33 12.98 -2.17
N ILE A 29 43.98 13.34 -0.93
CA ILE A 29 44.40 14.60 -0.31
C ILE A 29 45.90 14.59 0.00
N MET A 30 46.41 13.50 0.58
CA MET A 30 47.82 13.36 0.95
C MET A 30 48.74 13.52 -0.27
N VAL A 31 48.38 12.86 -1.38
CA VAL A 31 49.14 12.88 -2.63
C VAL A 31 48.90 14.16 -3.45
N HIS A 32 47.97 15.02 -3.03
CA HIS A 32 47.55 16.21 -3.78
C HIS A 32 47.20 15.85 -5.23
N LEU A 33 46.30 14.88 -5.38
CA LEU A 33 46.00 14.26 -6.67
C LEU A 33 45.65 15.31 -7.73
N ARG A 34 46.47 15.39 -8.78
CA ARG A 34 46.25 16.23 -9.95
C ARG A 34 46.03 15.34 -11.16
N ARG A 35 45.45 15.91 -12.22
CA ARG A 35 45.29 15.21 -13.50
C ARG A 35 46.62 14.74 -14.12
N THR A 36 47.73 15.37 -13.72
CA THR A 36 49.09 15.06 -14.15
C THR A 36 49.87 14.21 -13.15
N SER A 37 49.23 13.75 -12.06
CA SER A 37 49.84 12.84 -11.09
C SER A 37 50.20 11.51 -11.76
N ASP A 38 51.08 10.77 -11.11
CA ASP A 38 51.54 9.49 -11.65
C ASP A 38 50.35 8.53 -11.86
N PRO A 39 50.33 7.76 -12.96
CA PRO A 39 49.21 6.86 -13.26
C PRO A 39 48.91 5.88 -12.11
N SER A 40 49.93 5.47 -11.36
CA SER A 40 49.81 4.60 -10.20
C SER A 40 49.01 5.23 -9.05
N GLU A 41 49.17 6.53 -8.80
CA GLU A 41 48.45 7.28 -7.77
C GLU A 41 46.97 7.45 -8.13
N ILE A 42 46.70 7.68 -9.41
CA ILE A 42 45.34 7.82 -9.93
C ILE A 42 44.62 6.46 -9.88
N ILE A 43 45.27 5.38 -10.37
CA ILE A 43 44.69 4.03 -10.37
C ILE A 43 44.38 3.58 -8.94
N THR A 44 45.29 3.80 -7.99
CA THR A 44 45.07 3.41 -6.59
C THR A 44 43.92 4.20 -5.97
N THR A 45 43.90 5.53 -6.12
CA THR A 45 42.85 6.37 -5.54
C THR A 45 41.46 6.00 -6.08
N TYR A 46 41.28 6.03 -7.41
CA TYR A 46 39.98 5.74 -8.03
C TYR A 46 39.61 4.26 -7.94
N GLY A 47 40.59 3.36 -7.90
CA GLY A 47 40.39 1.94 -7.67
C GLY A 47 39.84 1.66 -6.27
N LEU A 48 40.46 2.23 -5.22
CA LEU A 48 39.94 2.11 -3.86
C LEU A 48 38.55 2.73 -3.72
N LEU A 49 38.32 3.90 -4.32
CA LEU A 49 37.01 4.56 -4.31
C LEU A 49 35.95 3.69 -5.01
N GLY A 50 36.29 3.13 -6.17
CA GLY A 50 35.39 2.30 -6.96
C GLY A 50 35.01 0.98 -6.27
N VAL A 51 35.99 0.32 -5.64
CA VAL A 51 35.77 -0.89 -4.82
C VAL A 51 34.98 -0.56 -3.56
N GLY A 52 35.32 0.55 -2.88
CA GLY A 52 34.63 1.03 -1.69
C GLY A 52 33.14 1.28 -1.95
N LEU A 53 32.80 1.97 -3.03
CA LEU A 53 31.42 2.21 -3.44
C LEU A 53 30.68 0.90 -3.75
N SER A 54 31.34 -0.05 -4.41
CA SER A 54 30.77 -1.37 -4.72
C SER A 54 30.44 -2.14 -3.43
N PHE A 55 31.30 -2.07 -2.42
CA PHE A 55 31.09 -2.72 -1.13
C PHE A 55 29.98 -2.07 -0.32
N ILE A 56 29.87 -0.73 -0.37
CA ILE A 56 28.75 0.01 0.24
C ILE A 56 27.42 -0.46 -0.36
N LEU A 57 27.32 -0.49 -1.69
CA LEU A 57 26.11 -0.92 -2.40
C LEU A 57 25.76 -2.39 -2.14
N LEU A 58 26.78 -3.27 -2.09
CA LEU A 58 26.60 -4.67 -1.72
C LEU A 58 26.10 -4.81 -0.27
N GLY A 59 26.69 -4.06 0.67
CA GLY A 59 26.28 -4.04 2.08
C GLY A 59 24.83 -3.62 2.25
N ILE A 60 24.40 -2.56 1.56
CA ILE A 60 22.99 -2.11 1.54
C ILE A 60 22.07 -3.22 1.02
N ASN A 61 22.45 -3.87 -0.09
CA ASN A 61 21.69 -4.97 -0.67
C ASN A 61 21.56 -6.18 0.27
N LEU A 62 22.59 -6.47 1.07
CA LEU A 62 22.57 -7.55 2.07
C LEU A 62 21.74 -7.20 3.32
N MET A 63 21.73 -5.91 3.71
CA MET A 63 20.93 -5.43 4.85
C MET A 63 19.43 -5.41 4.54
N ILE A 64 19.05 -5.12 3.29
CA ILE A 64 17.66 -5.16 2.85
C ILE A 64 17.26 -6.64 2.67
N SER A 65 16.50 -7.18 3.62
CA SER A 65 16.05 -8.58 3.60
C SER A 65 15.31 -8.91 2.30
N GLN A 66 15.90 -9.77 1.49
CA GLN A 66 15.29 -10.31 0.28
C GLN A 66 14.21 -11.35 0.65
N ARG A 67 12.94 -11.03 0.37
CA ARG A 67 11.83 -11.98 0.58
C ARG A 67 11.68 -12.96 -0.58
N ARG A 68 11.27 -14.19 -0.26
CA ARG A 68 10.76 -15.17 -1.23
C ARG A 68 9.31 -14.78 -1.61
N PRO A 69 8.87 -14.97 -2.87
CA PRO A 69 9.38 -15.90 -3.88
C PRO A 69 10.51 -15.36 -4.79
N TYR A 70 10.76 -14.06 -4.83
CA TYR A 70 11.74 -13.44 -5.73
C TYR A 70 13.19 -13.39 -5.20
N GLY A 71 13.42 -13.80 -3.94
CA GLY A 71 14.75 -13.76 -3.31
C GLY A 71 15.83 -14.58 -4.03
N VAL A 72 15.46 -15.57 -4.86
CA VAL A 72 16.46 -16.28 -5.68
C VAL A 72 16.98 -15.37 -6.78
N HIS A 73 16.09 -14.75 -7.55
CA HIS A 73 16.47 -13.83 -8.64
C HIS A 73 17.15 -12.56 -8.11
N SER A 74 16.70 -12.03 -6.98
CA SER A 74 17.33 -10.85 -6.36
C SER A 74 18.77 -11.12 -5.88
N ASN A 75 19.08 -12.34 -5.43
CA ASN A 75 20.46 -12.74 -5.13
C ASN A 75 21.34 -12.81 -6.39
N TRP A 76 20.83 -13.38 -7.48
CA TRP A 76 21.56 -13.41 -8.76
C TRP A 76 21.84 -12.01 -9.29
N VAL A 77 20.85 -11.11 -9.24
CA VAL A 77 21.04 -9.70 -9.65
C VAL A 77 22.08 -9.00 -8.77
N MET A 78 22.10 -9.26 -7.46
CA MET A 78 23.12 -8.72 -6.55
C MET A 78 24.53 -9.20 -6.93
N ILE A 79 24.70 -10.52 -7.14
CA ILE A 79 26.00 -11.13 -7.48
C ILE A 79 26.49 -10.61 -8.83
N ILE A 80 25.62 -10.58 -9.85
CA ILE A 80 25.95 -10.09 -11.19
C ILE A 80 26.29 -8.60 -11.16
N GLY A 81 25.51 -7.79 -10.44
CA GLY A 81 25.77 -6.35 -10.29
C GLY A 81 27.11 -6.07 -9.62
N PHE A 82 27.45 -6.84 -8.59
CA PHE A 82 28.74 -6.76 -7.91
C PHE A 82 29.92 -7.22 -8.76
N LEU A 83 29.78 -8.35 -9.48
CA LEU A 83 30.81 -8.80 -10.42
C LEU A 83 31.03 -7.77 -11.53
N SER A 84 29.95 -7.18 -12.05
CA SER A 84 30.02 -6.14 -13.08
C SER A 84 30.74 -4.89 -12.58
N SER A 85 30.48 -4.46 -11.33
CA SER A 85 31.14 -3.27 -10.78
C SER A 85 32.64 -3.52 -10.52
N ILE A 86 33.01 -4.68 -9.98
CA ILE A 86 34.42 -5.07 -9.80
C ILE A 86 35.12 -5.19 -11.15
N PHE A 87 34.48 -5.83 -12.13
CA PHE A 87 35.03 -5.96 -13.47
C PHE A 87 35.30 -4.59 -14.10
N GLY A 88 34.39 -3.63 -13.93
CA GLY A 88 34.59 -2.24 -14.37
C GLY A 88 35.82 -1.59 -13.74
N VAL A 89 36.07 -1.80 -12.44
CA VAL A 89 37.24 -1.25 -11.74
C VAL A 89 38.54 -1.94 -12.15
N ILE A 90 38.53 -3.27 -12.33
CA ILE A 90 39.70 -4.01 -12.81
C ILE A 90 40.05 -3.58 -14.25
N TYR A 91 39.04 -3.45 -15.10
CA TYR A 91 39.20 -3.03 -16.48
C TYR A 91 39.72 -1.59 -16.57
N PHE A 92 39.28 -0.71 -15.66
CA PHE A 92 39.87 0.62 -15.47
C PHE A 92 41.37 0.55 -15.14
N ALA A 93 41.75 -0.26 -14.14
CA ALA A 93 43.14 -0.36 -13.68
C ALA A 93 44.10 -0.85 -14.77
N ILE A 94 43.66 -1.74 -15.65
CA ILE A 94 44.49 -2.27 -16.74
C ILE A 94 44.67 -1.25 -17.88
N ILE A 95 43.62 -0.48 -18.20
CA ILE A 95 43.62 0.39 -19.40
C ILE A 95 44.17 1.78 -19.13
N PHE A 96 44.09 2.27 -17.90
CA PHE A 96 44.38 3.66 -17.56
C PHE A 96 45.79 4.13 -17.97
N SER A 97 46.80 3.26 -17.89
CA SER A 97 48.19 3.65 -18.21
C SER A 97 48.46 3.82 -19.71
N ASP A 98 47.92 2.94 -20.56
CA ASP A 98 48.35 2.85 -21.97
C ASP A 98 47.28 3.30 -22.98
N LYS A 99 45.99 3.16 -22.65
CA LYS A 99 44.89 3.26 -23.64
C LYS A 99 43.68 4.02 -23.11
N TRP A 100 43.91 5.08 -22.32
CA TRP A 100 42.85 5.98 -21.84
C TRP A 100 42.32 6.92 -22.94
N VAL A 101 41.83 6.32 -24.03
CA VAL A 101 41.31 7.00 -25.21
C VAL A 101 39.98 6.35 -25.58
N TYR A 102 39.10 7.13 -26.19
CA TYR A 102 37.85 6.62 -26.77
C TYR A 102 38.15 5.46 -27.74
N PRO A 103 37.39 4.35 -27.75
CA PRO A 103 36.13 4.08 -27.04
C PRO A 103 36.29 3.35 -25.68
N TYR A 104 37.51 3.00 -25.27
CA TYR A 104 37.76 2.16 -24.10
C TYR A 104 37.20 2.75 -22.80
N VAL A 105 37.32 4.07 -22.63
CA VAL A 105 36.77 4.80 -21.48
C VAL A 105 35.25 4.60 -21.38
N THR A 106 34.55 4.62 -22.51
CA THR A 106 33.09 4.44 -22.54
C THR A 106 32.70 3.03 -22.10
N TYR A 107 33.45 2.00 -22.49
CA TYR A 107 33.18 0.63 -22.06
C TYR A 107 33.42 0.42 -20.55
N VAL A 108 34.48 1.01 -20.01
CA VAL A 108 34.76 1.02 -18.55
C VAL A 108 33.60 1.70 -17.81
N SER A 109 33.24 2.92 -18.22
CA SER A 109 32.17 3.67 -17.59
C SER A 109 30.82 2.97 -17.69
N PHE A 110 30.52 2.34 -18.82
CA PHE A 110 29.28 1.60 -19.03
C PHE A 110 29.20 0.36 -18.12
N ALA A 111 30.25 -0.46 -18.05
CA ALA A 111 30.29 -1.64 -17.19
C ALA A 111 30.14 -1.29 -15.71
N TYR A 112 30.81 -0.23 -15.27
CA TYR A 112 30.73 0.26 -13.89
C TYR A 112 29.36 0.87 -13.57
N ALA A 113 28.82 1.70 -14.46
CA ALA A 113 27.49 2.31 -14.30
C ALA A 113 26.37 1.26 -14.31
N ALA A 114 26.47 0.24 -15.17
CA ALA A 114 25.55 -0.89 -15.18
C ALA A 114 25.58 -1.64 -13.84
N GLY A 115 26.76 -1.91 -13.28
CA GLY A 115 26.91 -2.54 -11.97
C GLY A 115 26.25 -1.74 -10.84
N ILE A 116 26.49 -0.42 -10.81
CA ILE A 116 25.85 0.48 -9.83
C ILE A 116 24.33 0.51 -10.00
N CYS A 117 23.84 0.61 -11.24
CA CYS A 117 22.42 0.68 -11.53
C CYS A 117 21.70 -0.61 -11.11
N LEU A 118 22.30 -1.77 -11.37
CA LEU A 118 21.76 -3.07 -10.94
C LEU A 118 21.72 -3.19 -9.42
N LEU A 119 22.80 -2.83 -8.72
CA LEU A 119 22.85 -2.88 -7.26
C LEU A 119 21.86 -1.89 -6.62
N SER A 120 21.83 -0.65 -7.10
CA SER A 120 20.92 0.38 -6.59
C SER A 120 19.45 0.03 -6.89
N GLY A 121 19.14 -0.40 -8.11
CA GLY A 121 17.80 -0.82 -8.50
C GLY A 121 17.30 -2.01 -7.70
N ASN A 122 18.18 -2.99 -7.42
CA ASN A 122 17.83 -4.13 -6.58
C ASN A 122 17.55 -3.71 -5.12
N ALA A 123 18.39 -2.86 -4.55
CA ALA A 123 18.18 -2.32 -3.19
C ALA A 123 16.88 -1.50 -3.11
N PHE A 124 16.65 -0.61 -4.08
CA PHE A 124 15.46 0.23 -4.13
C PHE A 124 14.18 -0.60 -4.32
N GLY A 125 14.16 -1.52 -5.28
CA GLY A 125 13.02 -2.40 -5.52
C GLY A 125 12.63 -3.20 -4.29
N ASN A 126 13.62 -3.77 -3.59
CA ASN A 126 13.40 -4.50 -2.35
C ASN A 126 12.91 -3.60 -1.20
N ALA A 127 13.40 -2.36 -1.08
CA ALA A 127 12.95 -1.41 -0.07
C ALA A 127 11.50 -0.96 -0.31
N VAL A 128 11.14 -0.66 -1.56
CA VAL A 128 9.77 -0.27 -1.93
C VAL A 128 8.81 -1.44 -1.69
N LEU A 129 9.18 -2.66 -2.07
CA LEU A 129 8.36 -3.84 -1.84
C LEU A 129 8.09 -4.04 -0.33
N LYS A 130 9.12 -3.83 0.50
CA LYS A 130 8.99 -3.90 1.96
C LYS A 130 8.02 -2.85 2.50
N LEU A 131 8.08 -1.61 1.99
CA LEU A 131 7.19 -0.53 2.40
C LEU A 131 5.72 -0.82 2.04
N ILE A 132 5.48 -1.32 0.82
CA ILE A 132 4.13 -1.71 0.36
C ILE A 132 3.57 -2.80 1.26
N GLU A 133 4.41 -3.77 1.63
CA GLU A 133 3.99 -4.88 2.47
C GLU A 133 3.71 -4.47 3.92
N GLU A 134 4.57 -3.67 4.55
CA GLU A 134 4.32 -3.13 5.89
C GLU A 134 3.00 -2.36 5.94
N ARG A 135 2.72 -1.55 4.90
CA ARG A 135 1.43 -0.86 4.76
C ARG A 135 0.28 -1.84 4.60
N SER A 136 0.43 -2.90 3.78
CA SER A 136 -0.61 -3.92 3.60
C SER A 136 -0.90 -4.71 4.88
N ARG A 137 0.11 -4.94 5.71
CA ARG A 137 -0.02 -5.65 6.99
C ARG A 137 -0.69 -4.79 8.04
N GLN A 138 -0.34 -3.51 8.11
CA GLN A 138 -1.03 -2.54 8.97
C GLN A 138 -2.52 -2.44 8.62
N LEU A 139 -2.86 -2.42 7.32
CA LEU A 139 -4.26 -2.42 6.89
C LEU A 139 -5.01 -3.73 7.20
N LEU A 140 -4.30 -4.87 7.27
CA LEU A 140 -4.88 -6.16 7.68
C LEU A 140 -5.02 -6.29 9.21
N GLU A 141 -4.14 -5.66 9.98
CA GLU A 141 -4.20 -5.63 11.45
C GLU A 141 -5.20 -4.58 11.97
N GLU A 142 -5.52 -3.55 11.18
CA GLU A 142 -6.58 -2.55 11.45
C GLU A 142 -8.00 -2.99 11.03
N ASP A 143 -8.17 -4.19 10.47
CA ASP A 143 -9.49 -4.78 10.22
C ASP A 143 -9.85 -5.67 11.41
N PRO A 144 -10.65 -5.21 12.40
CA PRO A 144 -11.00 -5.98 13.58
C PRO A 144 -12.14 -6.95 13.22
N LEU A 145 -11.93 -7.80 12.21
CA LEU A 145 -12.92 -8.78 11.78
C LEU A 145 -13.08 -9.94 12.79
N SER A 146 -12.39 -9.88 13.93
CA SER A 146 -12.54 -10.80 15.05
C SER A 146 -12.91 -10.13 16.39
N ALA A 147 -13.29 -8.84 16.40
CA ALA A 147 -13.62 -8.12 17.64
C ALA A 147 -15.13 -7.99 17.92
N TYR A 148 -15.97 -8.70 17.17
CA TYR A 148 -17.38 -8.87 17.52
C TYR A 148 -17.63 -10.36 17.73
N THR A 149 -17.61 -10.75 19.00
CA THR A 149 -18.13 -12.05 19.44
C THR A 149 -19.65 -12.06 19.23
N GLU A 150 -20.26 -13.21 18.95
CA GLU A 150 -21.73 -13.32 18.78
C GLU A 150 -22.49 -12.70 19.96
N GLU A 151 -21.90 -12.77 21.16
CA GLU A 151 -22.41 -12.16 22.39
C GLU A 151 -22.48 -10.62 22.34
N ASP A 152 -21.57 -9.96 21.62
CA ASP A 152 -21.61 -8.50 21.46
C ASP A 152 -22.70 -8.08 20.48
N ILE A 153 -22.96 -8.91 19.45
CA ILE A 153 -24.05 -8.71 18.49
C ILE A 153 -25.40 -8.86 19.20
N GLU A 154 -25.59 -9.90 20.01
CA GLU A 154 -26.83 -10.12 20.76
C GLU A 154 -27.12 -8.98 21.74
N ARG A 155 -26.08 -8.51 22.45
CA ARG A 155 -26.19 -7.41 23.41
C ARG A 155 -26.55 -6.08 22.76
N GLU A 156 -26.04 -5.81 21.56
CA GLU A 156 -26.37 -4.61 20.79
C GLU A 156 -27.79 -4.69 20.21
N VAL A 157 -28.22 -5.87 19.73
CA VAL A 157 -29.60 -6.09 19.28
C VAL A 157 -30.58 -5.85 20.41
N GLU A 158 -30.35 -6.39 21.61
CA GLU A 158 -31.21 -6.20 22.77
C GLU A 158 -31.28 -4.73 23.20
N LYS A 159 -30.14 -4.02 23.18
CA LYS A 159 -30.06 -2.58 23.47
C LYS A 159 -30.86 -1.76 22.45
N THR A 160 -30.75 -2.09 21.17
CA THR A 160 -31.44 -1.38 20.08
C THR A 160 -32.95 -1.65 20.14
N LEU A 161 -33.36 -2.87 20.50
CA LEU A 161 -34.75 -3.22 20.75
C LEU A 161 -35.31 -2.41 21.92
N ASN A 162 -34.61 -2.37 23.04
CA ASN A 162 -35.04 -1.62 24.23
C ASN A 162 -35.08 -0.10 24.00
N GLU A 163 -34.14 0.47 23.26
CA GLU A 163 -34.23 1.87 22.85
C GLU A 163 -35.42 2.14 21.92
N SER A 164 -35.74 1.20 21.03
CA SER A 164 -36.90 1.31 20.15
C SER A 164 -38.21 1.22 20.95
N PHE A 165 -38.30 0.28 21.89
CA PHE A 165 -39.48 0.13 22.75
C PHE A 165 -39.66 1.29 23.73
N SER A 166 -38.58 1.86 24.26
CA SER A 166 -38.64 3.02 25.16
C SER A 166 -38.94 4.34 24.44
N LYS A 167 -38.63 4.46 23.14
CA LYS A 167 -39.01 5.61 22.32
C LYS A 167 -40.41 5.52 21.73
N THR A 168 -41.00 4.33 21.63
CA THR A 168 -42.37 4.17 21.16
C THR A 168 -43.35 4.27 22.33
N ASN A 169 -43.87 5.47 22.60
CA ASN A 169 -45.08 5.67 23.40
C ASN A 169 -46.31 5.14 22.63
N PHE A 170 -46.41 3.81 22.46
CA PHE A 170 -47.62 3.17 21.93
C PHE A 170 -48.79 3.22 22.93
N SER A 171 -48.55 3.62 24.18
CA SER A 171 -49.57 3.66 25.25
C SER A 171 -50.45 4.91 25.25
N SER A 172 -50.20 5.92 24.40
CA SER A 172 -51.00 7.15 24.36
C SER A 172 -51.90 7.28 23.14
N PHE A 173 -52.20 6.20 22.42
CA PHE A 173 -53.22 6.24 21.37
C PHE A 173 -54.62 6.18 22.00
N SER A 174 -55.02 7.27 22.69
CA SER A 174 -56.39 7.48 23.10
C SER A 174 -57.17 8.03 21.90
N MET A 175 -57.86 7.14 21.19
CA MET A 175 -58.84 7.54 20.19
C MET A 175 -60.03 8.15 20.93
N GLY A 176 -59.99 9.47 21.13
CA GLY A 176 -61.10 10.23 21.72
C GLY A 176 -62.29 10.20 20.78
N ILE A 177 -63.22 9.27 21.01
CA ILE A 177 -64.54 9.29 20.37
C ILE A 177 -65.27 10.50 20.93
N LYS A 178 -65.43 11.51 20.09
CA LYS A 178 -66.21 12.71 20.37
C LYS A 178 -67.67 12.39 20.09
N ASP A 179 -68.45 12.09 21.13
CA ASP A 179 -69.91 12.02 21.01
C ASP A 179 -70.48 13.44 20.94
N GLU A 180 -70.66 13.95 19.72
CA GLU A 180 -71.39 15.21 19.50
C GLU A 180 -72.89 14.91 19.39
N VAL A 181 -73.63 15.32 20.42
CA VAL A 181 -75.09 15.41 20.45
C VAL A 181 -75.54 16.35 19.32
N SER A 182 -76.22 15.79 18.33
CA SER A 182 -76.73 16.53 17.17
C SER A 182 -78.15 17.04 17.41
N ASP A 183 -78.31 18.33 17.71
CA ASP A 183 -79.57 19.05 17.46
C ASP A 183 -79.52 19.64 16.04
N PHE A 184 -80.01 18.85 15.08
CA PHE A 184 -80.04 19.20 13.67
C PHE A 184 -81.31 20.00 13.33
N VAL A 185 -81.15 21.28 13.00
CA VAL A 185 -82.21 22.12 12.40
C VAL A 185 -81.82 22.44 10.95
N PRO A 186 -82.47 21.84 9.94
CA PRO A 186 -82.16 22.09 8.53
C PRO A 186 -82.91 23.32 8.02
N GLY A 187 -82.17 24.35 7.59
CA GLY A 187 -82.74 25.44 6.81
C GLY A 187 -82.20 26.83 7.13
N LYS A 188 -81.00 27.14 6.64
CA LYS A 188 -80.62 28.52 6.26
C LYS A 188 -79.41 28.47 5.34
N ALA A 189 -79.70 28.37 4.05
CA ALA A 189 -78.77 28.74 3.01
C ALA A 189 -78.35 30.21 3.19
N LEU A 190 -77.10 30.50 2.81
CA LEU A 190 -76.58 31.84 2.50
C LEU A 190 -76.44 32.79 3.69
N ARG A 191 -75.28 32.68 4.37
CA ARG A 191 -74.55 33.88 4.79
C ARG A 191 -73.05 33.59 4.82
N GLU A 192 -72.36 34.19 3.86
CA GLU A 192 -70.92 34.26 3.75
C GLU A 192 -70.30 34.70 5.09
N VAL A 193 -69.45 33.85 5.65
CA VAL A 193 -68.42 34.24 6.59
C VAL A 193 -67.14 33.56 6.12
N ALA A 194 -66.17 34.40 5.77
CA ALA A 194 -64.87 34.02 5.26
C ALA A 194 -64.24 32.92 6.13
N GLN A 195 -64.14 31.71 5.57
CA GLN A 195 -63.39 30.64 6.21
C GLN A 195 -61.92 31.00 6.19
N ALA A 196 -61.34 31.08 7.39
CA ALA A 196 -59.92 31.25 7.60
C ALA A 196 -59.15 30.17 6.83
N LYS A 197 -58.11 30.58 6.09
CA LYS A 197 -57.16 29.69 5.44
C LYS A 197 -56.48 28.86 6.52
N ILE A 198 -56.89 27.60 6.69
CA ILE A 198 -56.20 26.65 7.54
C ILE A 198 -55.03 26.13 6.71
N GLU A 199 -53.84 26.70 6.91
CA GLU A 199 -52.60 26.07 6.45
C GLU A 199 -52.28 24.91 7.39
N VAL A 200 -52.70 23.71 6.98
CA VAL A 200 -52.20 22.48 7.58
C VAL A 200 -50.76 22.31 7.09
N LYS A 201 -49.79 22.56 7.97
CA LYS A 201 -48.40 22.17 7.72
C LYS A 201 -48.31 20.66 7.84
N ASP A 202 -48.51 19.96 6.73
CA ASP A 202 -48.09 18.57 6.62
C ASP A 202 -46.56 18.54 6.60
N SER A 203 -45.98 18.19 7.74
CA SER A 203 -44.59 17.74 7.81
C SER A 203 -44.52 16.32 7.22
N ILE A 204 -44.53 16.24 5.89
CA ILE A 204 -44.26 15.00 5.17
C ILE A 204 -42.78 14.67 5.42
N ARG A 205 -42.54 13.53 6.05
CA ARG A 205 -41.22 13.00 6.42
C ARG A 205 -40.24 12.93 5.24
N GLU A 206 -40.76 12.88 4.02
CA GLU A 206 -40.03 12.85 2.75
C GLU A 206 -39.35 14.20 2.42
N VAL A 207 -39.89 15.32 2.88
CA VAL A 207 -39.32 16.67 2.65
C VAL A 207 -38.05 16.88 3.48
N GLU A 208 -37.96 16.24 4.64
CA GLU A 208 -36.78 16.29 5.52
C GLU A 208 -35.56 15.59 4.86
N TYR A 209 -35.79 14.50 4.12
CA TYR A 209 -34.74 13.82 3.33
C TYR A 209 -34.28 14.65 2.14
N LEU A 210 -35.17 15.39 1.48
CA LEU A 210 -34.82 16.33 0.40
C LEU A 210 -34.01 17.53 0.92
N GLN A 211 -34.37 18.07 2.09
CA GLN A 211 -33.63 19.15 2.72
C GLN A 211 -32.23 18.70 3.18
N SER A 212 -32.11 17.45 3.64
CA SER A 212 -30.83 16.82 4.01
C SER A 212 -29.91 16.59 2.80
N THR A 213 -30.50 16.25 1.65
CA THR A 213 -29.78 16.07 0.37
C THR A 213 -29.28 17.41 -0.17
N MET A 214 -30.07 18.47 -0.03
CA MET A 214 -29.71 19.82 -0.46
C MET A 214 -28.68 20.49 0.47
N SER A 215 -28.63 20.12 1.76
CA SER A 215 -27.70 20.65 2.76
C SER A 215 -26.31 19.99 2.72
N GLY A 216 -26.10 18.91 1.94
CA GLY A 216 -24.80 18.21 1.83
C GLY A 216 -24.27 17.58 3.13
N LYS A 217 -25.06 17.56 4.21
CA LYS A 217 -24.75 16.88 5.46
C LYS A 217 -25.80 15.81 5.70
N VAL A 218 -25.69 14.72 4.96
CA VAL A 218 -26.43 13.52 5.28
C VAL A 218 -25.72 12.87 6.46
N LYS A 219 -26.32 12.92 7.65
CA LYS A 219 -25.99 11.98 8.72
C LYS A 219 -26.61 10.64 8.33
N VAL A 220 -25.95 9.93 7.43
CA VAL A 220 -26.21 8.52 7.20
C VAL A 220 -25.51 7.79 8.33
N ASN A 221 -26.22 6.95 9.09
CA ASN A 221 -25.55 5.90 9.84
C ASN A 221 -25.05 4.90 8.80
N ASP A 222 -23.83 5.14 8.30
CA ASP A 222 -23.16 4.50 7.17
C ASP A 222 -22.98 2.97 7.29
N TYR A 223 -23.40 2.36 8.38
CA TYR A 223 -23.11 0.96 8.66
C TYR A 223 -23.88 -0.01 7.75
N GLY A 224 -25.13 0.30 7.38
CA GLY A 224 -25.94 -0.57 6.52
C GLY A 224 -25.43 -0.63 5.09
N ILE A 225 -25.02 0.52 4.53
CA ILE A 225 -24.49 0.61 3.16
C ILE A 225 -23.10 -0.02 3.09
N ASP A 226 -22.27 0.16 4.13
CA ASP A 226 -20.96 -0.48 4.25
C ASP A 226 -21.07 -2.00 4.33
N LEU A 227 -22.06 -2.53 5.07
CA LEU A 227 -22.28 -3.97 5.20
C LEU A 227 -22.74 -4.60 3.87
N THR A 228 -23.66 -3.95 3.14
CA THR A 228 -24.05 -4.41 1.80
C THR A 228 -22.90 -4.32 0.79
N SER A 229 -22.07 -3.28 0.87
CA SER A 229 -20.89 -3.12 0.00
C SER A 229 -19.82 -4.17 0.31
N LYS A 230 -19.62 -4.51 1.58
CA LYS A 230 -18.72 -5.57 2.04
C LYS A 230 -19.21 -6.96 1.63
N MET A 231 -20.50 -7.25 1.76
CA MET A 231 -21.07 -8.52 1.29
C MET A 231 -20.99 -8.66 -0.24
N LEU A 232 -21.21 -7.57 -0.98
CA LEU A 232 -21.05 -7.57 -2.43
C LEU A 232 -19.59 -7.80 -2.84
N SER A 233 -18.64 -7.15 -2.16
CA SER A 233 -17.19 -7.33 -2.37
C SER A 233 -16.73 -8.76 -2.07
N ALA A 234 -17.21 -9.35 -0.97
CA ALA A 234 -16.94 -10.74 -0.63
C ALA A 234 -17.48 -11.71 -1.69
N THR A 235 -18.70 -11.47 -2.18
CA THR A 235 -19.32 -12.28 -3.24
C THR A 235 -18.56 -12.17 -4.56
N MET A 236 -18.08 -10.98 -4.91
CA MET A 236 -17.26 -10.76 -6.12
C MET A 236 -15.90 -11.46 -6.03
N LYS A 237 -15.23 -11.43 -4.87
CA LYS A 237 -13.97 -12.15 -4.65
C LYS A 237 -14.15 -13.66 -4.77
N GLN A 238 -15.21 -14.21 -4.19
CA GLN A 238 -15.52 -15.64 -4.28
C GLN A 238 -15.81 -16.06 -5.74
N SER A 239 -16.49 -15.21 -6.51
CA SER A 239 -16.69 -15.42 -7.96
C SER A 239 -15.38 -15.40 -8.75
N GLU A 240 -14.43 -14.52 -8.43
CA GLU A 240 -13.11 -14.49 -9.08
C GLU A 240 -12.25 -15.72 -8.75
N GLU A 241 -12.31 -16.22 -7.51
CA GLU A 241 -11.61 -17.44 -7.10
C GLU A 241 -12.18 -18.68 -7.79
N THR A 242 -13.51 -18.78 -7.88
CA THR A 242 -14.20 -19.85 -8.61
C THR A 242 -13.84 -19.83 -10.11
N LYS A 243 -13.68 -18.63 -10.70
CA LYS A 243 -13.28 -18.47 -12.10
C LYS A 243 -11.81 -18.84 -12.32
N LYS A 244 -10.90 -18.55 -11.38
CA LYS A 244 -9.50 -18.96 -11.44
C LYS A 244 -9.34 -20.48 -11.32
N GLN A 245 -10.06 -21.13 -10.41
CA GLN A 245 -10.04 -22.60 -10.28
C GLN A 245 -10.52 -23.31 -11.55
N ASN A 246 -11.63 -22.85 -12.13
CA ASN A 246 -12.13 -23.40 -13.40
C ASN A 246 -11.13 -23.21 -14.55
N PHE A 247 -10.38 -22.10 -14.59
CA PHE A 247 -9.37 -21.86 -15.62
C PHE A 247 -8.13 -22.74 -15.43
N THR A 248 -7.69 -22.97 -14.19
CA THR A 248 -6.58 -23.89 -13.89
C THR A 248 -6.94 -25.34 -14.20
N ASP A 249 -8.16 -25.76 -13.92
CA ASP A 249 -8.64 -27.12 -14.22
C ASP A 249 -8.79 -27.33 -15.73
N MET A 250 -9.24 -26.31 -16.47
CA MET A 250 -9.31 -26.37 -17.93
C MET A 250 -7.92 -26.44 -18.59
N ILE A 251 -6.92 -25.72 -18.06
CA ILE A 251 -5.54 -25.79 -18.54
C ILE A 251 -4.93 -27.17 -18.21
N LYS A 252 -5.16 -27.68 -16.99
CA LYS A 252 -4.67 -29.00 -16.57
C LYS A 252 -5.22 -30.12 -17.46
N ASN A 253 -6.53 -30.10 -17.73
CA ASN A 253 -7.17 -31.07 -18.63
C ASN A 253 -6.64 -30.97 -20.07
N LYS A 254 -6.32 -29.76 -20.54
CA LYS A 254 -5.75 -29.56 -21.89
C LYS A 254 -4.31 -30.09 -21.99
N VAL A 255 -3.50 -29.93 -20.94
CA VAL A 255 -2.12 -30.47 -20.90
C VAL A 255 -2.12 -31.99 -20.82
N GLU A 256 -3.05 -32.61 -20.08
CA GLU A 256 -3.19 -34.08 -20.05
C GLU A 256 -3.68 -34.65 -21.40
N SER A 257 -4.51 -33.92 -22.16
CA SER A 257 -4.97 -34.35 -23.48
C SER A 257 -3.89 -34.35 -24.57
N ILE A 258 -2.83 -33.55 -24.42
CA ILE A 258 -1.69 -33.48 -25.36
C ILE A 258 -0.65 -34.58 -25.07
N ARG A 259 -0.74 -35.23 -23.89
CA ARG A 259 0.21 -36.24 -23.44
C ARG A 259 -0.23 -37.69 -23.75
N ARG A 260 -1.41 -37.87 -24.35
CA ARG A 260 -1.90 -39.12 -24.94
C ARG A 260 -1.78 -39.05 -26.46
#